data_AF-A0A084UBY4-F1
#
_entry.id   AF-A0A084UBY4-F1
#
_cell.length_a   1.000
_cell.length_b   1.000
_cell.length_c   1.000
_cell.angle_alpha   90.00
_cell.angle_beta   90.00
_cell.angle_gamma   90.00
#
_symmetry.space_group_name_H-M   'P 1'
#
loop_
_entity.id
_entity.type
_entity.pdbx_description
1 polymer ?
#
loop_
_entity_poly.entity_id
_entity_poly.type
_entity_poly.pdbx_seq_one_letter_code
_entity_poly.pdbx_strand_id
1 'polypeptide(L)'
;MKCIKSLSASLALAGLTSTALTGPGFAFEADAVAKRFEEIIEKQQVDVEWSAVRKDGTSVVLEDVTAMAEGEDDKLELGDLVLQDVSEDEMSYRIGTVVIDEYAVADDDVSVAIKGLSIAGLVLPKQDETDPYGGVMRYERMEVASVSVKDEDGSLVDARNAVVSMDADGEDSLSFSGSVESFTANLDNLMESGNAMAAVKQLGYSTISGSAEMEGAWRASDGLASLDTYKVTVENAGTFTLSGEISGYTPEFVKALTEMTSKMQSGGENPMQGMAMLGLMQQLNFHGLSLRFEDASLTGKLLEFVASKQGGKPADVVKQAEAIIPLQVSPYLGPDMTRELTEAVTTFLNDPQNITIAAQPESPAPFTMIMGAAMGSPELLVKQIGLSAKANQ
;
A
#
# COMPACT_ATOMS: atom_id res chain seq x y z
N MET A 1 -25.37 -56.31 -12.36
CA MET A 1 -24.62 -56.65 -11.13
C MET A 1 -23.13 -56.66 -11.48
N LYS A 2 -22.31 -55.84 -10.79
CA LYS A 2 -20.83 -55.79 -10.79
C LYS A 2 -20.06 -55.41 -12.08
N CYS A 3 -19.46 -54.20 -12.00
CA CYS A 3 -18.01 -53.96 -11.93
C CYS A 3 -17.18 -53.76 -13.25
N ILE A 4 -16.15 -52.91 -13.08
CA ILE A 4 -14.87 -52.75 -13.83
C ILE A 4 -14.86 -51.73 -15.00
N LYS A 5 -14.17 -50.59 -14.83
CA LYS A 5 -12.80 -50.32 -15.39
C LYS A 5 -12.25 -48.93 -15.03
N SER A 6 -11.11 -48.97 -14.34
CA SER A 6 -10.10 -47.91 -14.17
C SER A 6 -9.22 -47.76 -15.41
N LEU A 7 -8.65 -46.57 -15.63
CA LEU A 7 -7.33 -46.33 -16.27
C LEU A 7 -6.98 -44.85 -15.99
N SER A 8 -6.13 -44.52 -15.02
CA SER A 8 -4.65 -44.43 -15.10
C SER A 8 -4.14 -43.33 -16.03
N ALA A 9 -3.72 -42.21 -15.44
CA ALA A 9 -2.68 -41.34 -16.01
C ALA A 9 -1.73 -40.91 -14.89
N SER A 10 -0.49 -41.38 -15.00
CA SER A 10 0.63 -41.14 -14.10
C SER A 10 1.29 -39.80 -14.41
N LEU A 11 1.54 -38.96 -13.40
CA LEU A 11 2.58 -37.94 -13.46
C LEU A 11 3.75 -38.38 -12.57
N ALA A 12 4.93 -38.42 -13.15
CA ALA A 12 6.16 -38.86 -12.51
C ALA A 12 6.73 -37.74 -11.62
N LEU A 13 6.96 -38.08 -10.35
CA LEU A 13 7.64 -37.26 -9.36
C LEU A 13 9.16 -37.34 -9.63
N ALA A 14 9.78 -36.23 -10.02
CA ALA A 14 11.23 -36.11 -10.04
C ALA A 14 11.71 -35.81 -8.61
N GLY A 15 12.42 -36.76 -8.01
CA GLY A 15 12.92 -36.65 -6.64
C GLY A 15 14.10 -35.66 -6.53
N LEU A 16 13.88 -34.61 -5.76
CA LEU A 16 14.95 -33.87 -5.08
C LEU A 16 15.21 -34.56 -3.74
N THR A 17 16.32 -35.28 -3.63
CA THR A 17 16.80 -35.81 -2.35
C THR A 17 17.44 -34.67 -1.56
N SER A 18 16.63 -33.99 -0.75
CA SER A 18 17.10 -33.09 0.31
C SER A 18 17.64 -33.96 1.44
N THR A 19 18.93 -33.87 1.74
CA THR A 19 19.51 -34.42 2.97
C THR A 19 18.90 -33.68 4.17
N ALA A 20 17.96 -34.34 4.86
CA ALA A 20 17.35 -33.85 6.08
C ALA A 20 18.40 -33.73 7.20
N LEU A 21 18.70 -32.51 7.62
CA LEU A 21 19.26 -32.23 8.94
C LEU A 21 18.12 -32.36 9.94
N THR A 22 17.91 -33.55 10.49
CA THR A 22 16.99 -33.77 11.62
C THR A 22 17.63 -33.23 12.90
N GLY A 23 17.51 -31.92 13.13
CA GLY A 23 17.54 -31.38 14.49
C GLY A 23 16.29 -31.81 15.26
N PRO A 24 16.24 -31.66 16.59
CA PRO A 24 15.02 -31.85 17.36
C PRO A 24 14.01 -30.75 16.96
N GLY A 25 13.26 -30.98 15.89
CA GLY A 25 12.15 -30.12 15.50
C GLY A 25 11.04 -30.29 16.55
N PHE A 26 10.58 -29.18 17.12
CA PHE A 26 9.33 -29.16 17.87
C PHE A 26 8.24 -29.74 16.96
N ALA A 27 7.50 -30.75 17.45
CA ALA A 27 6.39 -31.30 16.72
C ALA A 27 5.21 -30.35 16.91
N PHE A 28 4.97 -29.46 15.95
CA PHE A 28 3.85 -28.52 16.02
C PHE A 28 2.50 -29.24 16.10
N GLU A 29 1.57 -28.65 16.82
CA GLU A 29 0.17 -29.08 16.90
C GLU A 29 -0.64 -28.33 15.83
N ALA A 30 -1.36 -29.05 14.97
CA ALA A 30 -2.04 -28.45 13.82
C ALA A 30 -3.14 -27.46 14.26
N ASP A 31 -3.92 -27.80 15.28
CA ASP A 31 -4.93 -26.90 15.86
C ASP A 31 -4.31 -25.61 16.44
N ALA A 32 -3.10 -25.69 16.99
CA ALA A 32 -2.41 -24.52 17.54
C ALA A 32 -1.93 -23.57 16.44
N VAL A 33 -1.46 -24.12 15.31
CA VAL A 33 -1.08 -23.33 14.12
C VAL A 33 -2.32 -22.69 13.49
N ALA A 34 -3.39 -23.46 13.30
CA ALA A 34 -4.66 -22.99 12.75
C ALA A 34 -5.24 -21.84 13.57
N LYS A 35 -5.34 -22.02 14.89
CA LYS A 35 -5.81 -20.99 15.81
C LYS A 35 -4.94 -19.73 15.75
N ARG A 36 -3.62 -19.88 15.67
CA ARG A 36 -2.74 -18.70 15.61
C ARG A 36 -2.86 -17.96 14.27
N PHE A 37 -3.12 -18.68 13.18
CA PHE A 37 -3.42 -18.08 11.89
C PHE A 37 -4.70 -17.23 11.98
N GLU A 38 -5.79 -17.77 12.54
CA GLU A 38 -7.03 -17.02 12.83
C GLU A 38 -6.78 -15.76 13.65
N GLU A 39 -6.13 -15.88 14.82
CA GLU A 39 -5.83 -14.73 15.68
C GLU A 39 -5.06 -13.60 14.97
N ILE A 40 -4.23 -13.93 13.98
CA ILE A 40 -3.45 -12.94 13.22
C ILE A 40 -4.29 -12.33 12.10
N ILE A 41 -5.15 -13.10 11.45
CA ILE A 41 -6.04 -12.63 10.39
C ILE A 41 -7.18 -11.77 10.96
N GLU A 42 -7.71 -12.11 12.12
CA GLU A 42 -8.71 -11.30 12.85
C GLU A 42 -8.18 -9.89 13.17
N LYS A 43 -6.88 -9.75 13.47
CA LYS A 43 -6.25 -8.42 13.66
C LYS A 43 -6.25 -7.56 12.39
N GLN A 44 -6.44 -8.17 11.22
CA GLN A 44 -6.62 -7.49 9.94
C GLN A 44 -8.09 -7.23 9.63
N GLN A 45 -8.98 -7.36 10.61
CA GLN A 45 -10.44 -7.16 10.46
C GLN A 45 -11.06 -8.17 9.49
N VAL A 46 -10.54 -9.41 9.48
CA VAL A 46 -11.08 -10.51 8.71
C VAL A 46 -11.34 -11.69 9.65
N ASP A 47 -12.59 -12.06 9.80
CA ASP A 47 -12.99 -13.28 10.50
C ASP A 47 -12.78 -14.47 9.58
N VAL A 48 -12.15 -15.53 10.08
CA VAL A 48 -11.95 -16.78 9.33
C VAL A 48 -12.53 -17.95 10.11
N GLU A 49 -13.28 -18.81 9.42
CA GLU A 49 -13.85 -20.03 9.97
C GLU A 49 -13.45 -21.22 9.09
N TRP A 50 -13.42 -22.43 9.65
CA TRP A 50 -13.18 -23.68 8.92
C TRP A 50 -13.96 -24.83 9.56
N SER A 51 -14.23 -25.88 8.78
CA SER A 51 -15.00 -27.04 9.24
C SER A 51 -14.16 -28.04 10.04
N ALA A 52 -12.88 -28.19 9.68
CA ALA A 52 -11.94 -29.08 10.34
C ALA A 52 -10.48 -28.66 10.13
N VAL A 53 -9.61 -29.12 11.03
CA VAL A 53 -8.15 -29.01 10.91
C VAL A 53 -7.55 -30.41 10.82
N ARG A 54 -6.69 -30.65 9.83
CA ARG A 54 -5.92 -31.89 9.72
C ARG A 54 -4.43 -31.62 9.55
N LYS A 55 -3.62 -32.49 10.14
CA LYS A 55 -2.17 -32.54 9.91
C LYS A 55 -1.85 -33.51 8.79
N ASP A 56 -1.07 -33.07 7.81
CA ASP A 56 -0.61 -33.88 6.68
C ASP A 56 0.91 -33.77 6.53
N GLY A 57 1.64 -34.67 7.21
CA GLY A 57 3.10 -34.58 7.29
C GLY A 57 3.56 -33.30 8.00
N THR A 58 4.23 -32.42 7.25
CA THR A 58 4.66 -31.08 7.67
C THR A 58 3.63 -29.99 7.36
N SER A 59 2.50 -30.32 6.76
CA SER A 59 1.45 -29.35 6.39
C SER A 59 0.28 -29.37 7.37
N VAL A 60 -0.42 -28.24 7.46
CA VAL A 60 -1.73 -28.11 8.11
C VAL A 60 -2.75 -27.78 7.04
N VAL A 61 -3.89 -28.48 7.04
CA VAL A 61 -4.99 -28.22 6.12
C VAL A 61 -6.20 -27.78 6.93
N LEU A 62 -6.72 -26.61 6.57
CA LEU A 62 -7.99 -26.06 7.05
C LEU A 62 -9.04 -26.42 5.99
N GLU A 63 -10.05 -27.19 6.37
CA GLU A 63 -11.09 -27.66 5.45
C GLU A 63 -12.25 -26.66 5.39
N ASP A 64 -12.80 -26.43 4.20
CA ASP A 64 -13.94 -25.53 3.96
C ASP A 64 -13.76 -24.14 4.60
N VAL A 65 -12.63 -23.48 4.36
CA VAL A 65 -12.35 -22.15 4.92
C VAL A 65 -13.35 -21.14 4.36
N THR A 66 -13.92 -20.33 5.25
CA THR A 66 -14.67 -19.14 4.90
C THR A 66 -14.02 -17.91 5.54
N ALA A 67 -14.04 -16.77 4.84
CA ALA A 67 -13.56 -15.50 5.34
C ALA A 67 -14.65 -14.43 5.26
N MET A 68 -14.68 -13.49 6.20
CA MET A 68 -15.63 -12.38 6.22
C MET A 68 -14.91 -11.13 6.69
N ALA A 69 -14.96 -10.05 5.91
CA ALA A 69 -14.42 -8.77 6.35
C ALA A 69 -15.34 -8.13 7.40
N GLU A 70 -14.78 -7.47 8.40
CA GLU A 70 -15.55 -6.77 9.41
C GLU A 70 -16.42 -5.67 8.77
N GLY A 71 -17.72 -5.72 9.01
CA GLY A 71 -18.69 -4.78 8.44
C GLY A 71 -19.37 -5.25 7.14
N GLU A 72 -18.98 -6.41 6.61
CA GLU A 72 -19.65 -7.09 5.51
C GLU A 72 -20.58 -8.21 6.02
N ASP A 73 -21.69 -8.44 5.32
CA ASP A 73 -22.65 -9.50 5.66
C ASP A 73 -22.38 -10.82 4.93
N ASP A 74 -21.61 -10.79 3.83
CA ASP A 74 -21.36 -11.93 2.97
C ASP A 74 -20.05 -12.67 3.34
N LYS A 75 -20.18 -13.97 3.58
CA LYS A 75 -19.05 -14.88 3.78
C LYS A 75 -18.46 -15.33 2.44
N LEU A 76 -17.15 -15.20 2.30
CA LEU A 76 -16.38 -15.70 1.16
C LEU A 76 -15.96 -17.14 1.40
N GLU A 77 -16.39 -18.06 0.54
CA GLU A 77 -15.90 -19.44 0.53
C GLU A 77 -14.52 -19.52 -0.15
N LEU A 78 -13.50 -19.88 0.60
CA LEU A 78 -12.12 -20.05 0.12
C LEU A 78 -11.77 -21.52 -0.19
N GLY A 79 -12.59 -22.46 0.28
CA GLY A 79 -12.33 -23.90 0.16
C GLY A 79 -11.20 -24.36 1.07
N ASP A 80 -10.51 -25.44 0.69
CA ASP A 80 -9.42 -25.98 1.52
C ASP A 80 -8.17 -25.08 1.44
N LEU A 81 -7.70 -24.62 2.60
CA LEU A 81 -6.44 -23.88 2.70
C LEU A 81 -5.33 -24.80 3.20
N VAL A 82 -4.26 -24.92 2.42
CA VAL A 82 -3.09 -25.74 2.78
C VAL A 82 -1.95 -24.83 3.22
N LEU A 83 -1.60 -24.89 4.51
CA LEU A 83 -0.40 -24.30 5.08
C LEU A 83 0.75 -25.30 4.91
N GLN A 84 1.61 -25.08 3.91
CA GLN A 84 2.67 -26.01 3.54
C GLN A 84 3.95 -25.76 4.34
N ASP A 85 4.72 -26.83 4.57
CA ASP A 85 6.04 -26.79 5.20
C ASP A 85 6.05 -26.02 6.53
N VAL A 86 5.11 -26.37 7.41
CA VAL A 86 5.00 -25.79 8.74
C VAL A 86 6.17 -26.26 9.60
N SER A 87 6.80 -25.30 10.26
CA SER A 87 7.85 -25.49 11.25
C SER A 87 7.58 -24.61 12.46
N GLU A 88 8.17 -24.99 13.59
CA GLU A 88 7.99 -24.32 14.87
C GLU A 88 9.36 -24.07 15.51
N ASP A 89 9.56 -22.84 15.99
CA ASP A 89 10.65 -22.49 16.90
C ASP A 89 10.08 -21.97 18.23
N GLU A 90 10.94 -21.49 19.13
CA GLU A 90 10.50 -21.01 20.45
C GLU A 90 9.54 -19.81 20.36
N MET A 91 9.65 -18.97 19.33
CA MET A 91 8.95 -17.69 19.20
C MET A 91 7.81 -17.70 18.19
N SER A 92 7.81 -18.62 17.21
CA SER A 92 6.90 -18.54 16.07
C SER A 92 6.57 -19.90 15.44
N TYR A 93 5.48 -19.91 14.69
CA TYR A 93 5.26 -20.89 13.63
C TYR A 93 5.66 -20.27 12.30
N ARG A 94 6.40 -21.01 11.47
CA ARG A 94 6.76 -20.60 10.11
C ARG A 94 6.08 -21.53 9.11
N ILE A 95 5.40 -20.94 8.15
CA ILE A 95 4.71 -21.62 7.06
C ILE A 95 5.49 -21.33 5.77
N GLY A 96 5.95 -22.38 5.10
CA GLY A 96 6.73 -22.23 3.88
C GLY A 96 5.92 -21.62 2.74
N THR A 97 4.68 -22.08 2.53
CA THR A 97 3.81 -21.56 1.46
C THR A 97 2.33 -21.67 1.81
N VAL A 98 1.55 -20.65 1.46
CA VAL A 98 0.08 -20.64 1.43
C VAL A 98 -0.34 -20.21 0.03
N VAL A 99 -1.25 -20.95 -0.62
CA VAL A 99 -1.73 -20.65 -1.98
C VAL A 99 -3.25 -20.62 -1.99
N ILE A 100 -3.80 -19.60 -2.65
CA ILE A 100 -5.22 -19.49 -2.99
C ILE A 100 -5.30 -19.26 -4.51
N ASP A 101 -5.79 -20.27 -5.24
CA ASP A 101 -5.76 -20.31 -6.71
C ASP A 101 -6.59 -19.19 -7.35
N GLU A 102 -7.84 -19.07 -6.91
CA GLU A 102 -8.77 -18.05 -7.39
C GLU A 102 -9.83 -17.83 -6.34
N TYR A 103 -10.19 -16.57 -6.13
CA TYR A 103 -11.42 -16.22 -5.47
C TYR A 103 -12.14 -15.14 -6.27
N ALA A 104 -13.47 -15.17 -6.24
CA ALA A 104 -14.29 -14.14 -6.82
C ALA A 104 -15.50 -13.88 -5.93
N VAL A 105 -15.77 -12.61 -5.66
CA VAL A 105 -16.98 -12.12 -5.01
C VAL A 105 -17.76 -11.33 -6.05
N ALA A 106 -19.07 -11.52 -6.11
CA ALA A 106 -19.95 -10.70 -6.90
C ALA A 106 -21.15 -10.33 -6.03
N ASP A 107 -21.30 -9.03 -5.79
CA ASP A 107 -22.54 -8.43 -5.32
C ASP A 107 -23.31 -7.88 -6.53
N ASP A 108 -24.54 -7.41 -6.33
CA ASP A 108 -25.47 -6.98 -7.40
C ASP A 108 -24.86 -5.91 -8.32
N ASP A 109 -23.94 -5.06 -7.82
CA ASP A 109 -23.37 -3.93 -8.57
C ASP A 109 -21.90 -4.11 -8.97
N VAL A 110 -21.13 -4.93 -8.25
CA VAL A 110 -19.67 -5.05 -8.44
C VAL A 110 -19.21 -6.50 -8.24
N SER A 111 -18.32 -6.94 -9.14
CA SER A 111 -17.58 -8.18 -9.01
C SER A 111 -16.09 -7.94 -8.87
N VAL A 112 -15.46 -8.66 -7.95
CA VAL A 112 -14.03 -8.65 -7.67
C VAL A 112 -13.53 -10.08 -7.88
N ALA A 113 -12.46 -10.24 -8.65
CA ALA A 113 -11.78 -11.52 -8.86
C ALA A 113 -10.29 -11.37 -8.60
N ILE A 114 -9.74 -12.23 -7.76
CA ILE A 114 -8.31 -12.32 -7.47
C ILE A 114 -7.83 -13.72 -7.82
N LYS A 115 -6.69 -13.81 -8.51
CA LYS A 115 -6.11 -15.10 -8.94
C LYS A 115 -4.66 -15.20 -8.53
N GLY A 116 -4.27 -16.42 -8.18
CA GLY A 116 -2.90 -16.81 -7.88
C GLY A 116 -2.32 -16.03 -6.71
N LEU A 117 -3.05 -15.96 -5.60
CA LEU A 117 -2.49 -15.45 -4.36
C LEU A 117 -1.54 -16.51 -3.80
N SER A 118 -0.29 -16.15 -3.56
CA SER A 118 0.71 -17.02 -2.95
C SER A 118 1.49 -16.23 -1.90
N ILE A 119 1.61 -16.79 -0.71
CA ILE A 119 2.40 -16.22 0.39
C ILE A 119 3.49 -17.22 0.75
N ALA A 120 4.74 -16.82 0.68
CA ALA A 120 5.91 -17.61 1.03
C ALA A 120 6.55 -17.11 2.33
N GLY A 121 7.02 -18.05 3.15
CA GLY A 121 7.75 -17.75 4.38
C GLY A 121 6.93 -16.98 5.41
N LEU A 122 5.62 -17.25 5.52
CA LEU A 122 4.72 -16.61 6.48
C LEU A 122 5.16 -16.97 7.91
N VAL A 123 5.36 -15.95 8.74
CA VAL A 123 5.74 -16.07 10.14
C VAL A 123 4.55 -15.66 11.01
N LEU A 124 4.14 -16.57 11.88
CA LEU A 124 3.10 -16.38 12.87
C LEU A 124 3.76 -16.35 14.27
N PRO A 125 4.06 -15.16 14.83
CA PRO A 125 4.64 -15.06 16.17
C PRO A 125 3.70 -15.69 17.19
N LYS A 126 4.16 -16.48 18.16
CA LYS A 126 3.30 -17.15 19.16
C LYS A 126 2.70 -16.18 20.18
N GLN A 127 3.43 -15.10 20.49
CA GLN A 127 3.04 -14.05 21.42
C GLN A 127 3.55 -12.71 20.86
N ASP A 128 2.76 -11.65 21.03
CA ASP A 128 3.11 -10.34 20.48
C ASP A 128 4.23 -9.68 21.29
N GLU A 129 4.23 -9.84 22.62
CA GLU A 129 5.17 -9.14 23.52
C GLU A 129 6.62 -9.64 23.38
N THR A 130 6.83 -10.85 22.89
CA THR A 130 8.17 -11.44 22.70
C THR A 130 8.67 -11.29 21.27
N ASP A 131 7.82 -10.85 20.35
CA ASP A 131 8.19 -10.64 18.95
C ASP A 131 8.82 -9.25 18.80
N PRO A 132 10.02 -9.14 18.20
CA PRO A 132 10.72 -7.85 18.06
C PRO A 132 9.96 -6.84 17.19
N TYR A 133 8.96 -7.28 16.43
CA TYR A 133 8.12 -6.46 15.57
C TYR A 133 6.71 -6.25 16.15
N GLY A 134 6.48 -6.60 17.42
CA GLY A 134 5.22 -6.42 18.13
C GLY A 134 4.05 -7.22 17.55
N GLY A 135 4.32 -8.37 16.94
CA GLY A 135 3.29 -9.27 16.41
C GLY A 135 2.74 -8.86 15.05
N VAL A 136 3.41 -7.94 14.35
CA VAL A 136 3.11 -7.61 12.94
C VAL A 136 3.27 -8.87 12.08
N MET A 137 2.32 -9.11 11.18
CA MET A 137 2.41 -10.23 10.22
C MET A 137 3.64 -10.04 9.32
N ARG A 138 4.47 -11.08 9.20
CA ARG A 138 5.67 -11.07 8.36
C ARG A 138 5.62 -12.23 7.38
N TYR A 139 6.11 -11.99 6.17
CA TYR A 139 6.26 -12.99 5.12
C TYR A 139 7.48 -12.63 4.28
N GLU A 140 8.10 -13.60 3.63
CA GLU A 140 9.24 -13.33 2.74
C GLU A 140 8.74 -12.73 1.42
N ARG A 141 7.63 -13.27 0.91
CA ARG A 141 7.08 -12.85 -0.38
C ARG A 141 5.58 -13.12 -0.47
N MET A 142 4.83 -12.15 -0.97
CA MET A 142 3.44 -12.28 -1.36
C MET A 142 3.31 -11.95 -2.84
N GLU A 143 2.62 -12.78 -3.58
CA GLU A 143 2.35 -12.59 -5.00
C GLU A 143 0.85 -12.69 -5.26
N VAL A 144 0.36 -11.87 -6.18
CA VAL A 144 -0.99 -11.95 -6.75
C VAL A 144 -0.85 -11.86 -8.26
N ALA A 145 -1.23 -12.93 -8.96
CA ALA A 145 -1.11 -12.99 -10.42
C ALA A 145 -2.03 -11.96 -11.11
N SER A 146 -3.27 -11.83 -10.64
CA SER A 146 -4.17 -10.79 -11.14
C SER A 146 -5.26 -10.40 -10.16
N VAL A 147 -5.64 -9.12 -10.20
CA VAL A 147 -6.85 -8.57 -9.58
C VAL A 147 -7.69 -7.95 -10.68
N SER A 148 -9.00 -8.22 -10.69
CA SER A 148 -9.94 -7.68 -11.66
C SER A 148 -11.20 -7.23 -10.93
N VAL A 149 -11.61 -5.98 -11.15
CA VAL A 149 -12.84 -5.39 -10.61
C VAL A 149 -13.72 -4.96 -11.76
N LYS A 150 -14.99 -5.35 -11.74
CA LYS A 150 -15.95 -5.11 -12.82
C LYS A 150 -17.31 -4.73 -12.26
N ASP A 151 -18.04 -3.91 -12.99
CA ASP A 151 -19.45 -3.60 -12.77
C ASP A 151 -20.30 -4.12 -13.94
N GLU A 152 -21.58 -3.74 -13.98
CA GLU A 152 -22.48 -4.05 -15.10
C GLU A 152 -22.01 -3.48 -16.45
N ASP A 153 -21.26 -2.37 -16.43
CA ASP A 153 -20.75 -1.66 -17.59
C ASP A 153 -19.38 -2.18 -18.10
N GLY A 154 -18.76 -3.11 -17.37
CA GLY A 154 -17.55 -3.82 -17.78
C GLY A 154 -16.39 -3.71 -16.78
N SER A 155 -15.16 -3.69 -17.28
CA SER A 155 -13.99 -3.62 -16.40
C SER A 155 -13.81 -2.21 -15.83
N LEU A 156 -13.66 -2.14 -14.50
CA LEU A 156 -13.31 -0.94 -13.75
C LEU A 156 -11.80 -0.85 -13.59
N VAL A 157 -11.19 -1.89 -13.02
CA VAL A 157 -9.77 -1.95 -12.70
C VAL A 157 -9.25 -3.35 -12.97
N ASP A 158 -8.10 -3.44 -13.63
CA ASP A 158 -7.33 -4.68 -13.75
C ASP A 158 -5.89 -4.42 -13.29
N ALA A 159 -5.33 -5.31 -12.48
CA ALA A 159 -3.92 -5.29 -12.09
C ALA A 159 -3.31 -6.68 -12.29
N ARG A 160 -2.03 -6.73 -12.65
CA ARG A 160 -1.30 -7.99 -12.90
C ARG A 160 0.04 -7.99 -12.20
N ASN A 161 0.42 -9.19 -11.76
CA ASN A 161 1.72 -9.50 -11.17
C ASN A 161 2.08 -8.50 -10.08
N ALA A 162 1.21 -8.43 -9.07
CA ALA A 162 1.51 -7.70 -7.86
C ALA A 162 2.41 -8.57 -6.98
N VAL A 163 3.48 -7.99 -6.48
CA VAL A 163 4.48 -8.67 -5.65
C VAL A 163 4.83 -7.76 -4.50
N VAL A 164 4.86 -8.29 -3.29
CA VAL A 164 5.42 -7.64 -2.10
C VAL A 164 6.43 -8.58 -1.48
N SER A 165 7.59 -8.09 -1.07
CA SER A 165 8.61 -8.87 -0.35
C SER A 165 9.00 -8.12 0.92
N MET A 166 9.25 -8.86 1.99
CA MET A 166 9.80 -8.31 3.22
C MET A 166 11.02 -9.12 3.62
N ASP A 167 12.07 -8.43 4.02
CA ASP A 167 13.33 -9.03 4.45
C ASP A 167 13.66 -8.50 5.85
N ALA A 168 13.86 -9.42 6.79
CA ALA A 168 14.34 -9.06 8.12
C ALA A 168 15.85 -8.87 8.08
N ASP A 169 16.29 -7.63 8.27
CA ASP A 169 17.69 -7.23 8.28
C ASP A 169 18.16 -7.03 9.73
N GLY A 170 18.74 -8.08 10.32
CA GLY A 170 19.20 -8.05 11.71
C GLY A 170 18.11 -8.40 12.72
N GLU A 171 18.15 -7.79 13.91
CA GLU A 171 17.30 -8.19 15.05
C GLU A 171 15.94 -7.47 15.08
N ASP A 172 15.85 -6.25 14.54
CA ASP A 172 14.68 -5.38 14.69
C ASP A 172 14.35 -4.53 13.45
N SER A 173 15.07 -4.74 12.34
CA SER A 173 14.86 -3.99 11.10
C SER A 173 14.23 -4.87 10.02
N LEU A 174 13.40 -4.26 9.19
CA LEU A 174 12.71 -4.85 8.05
C LEU A 174 12.89 -3.94 6.84
N SER A 175 13.33 -4.47 5.71
CA SER A 175 13.15 -3.82 4.43
C SER A 175 11.95 -4.41 3.71
N PHE A 176 11.24 -3.59 2.94
CA PHE A 176 10.14 -4.04 2.11
C PHE A 176 10.28 -3.51 0.69
N SER A 177 9.88 -4.32 -0.28
CA SER A 177 9.72 -3.92 -1.66
C SER A 177 8.36 -4.36 -2.16
N GLY A 178 7.80 -3.61 -3.10
CA GLY A 178 6.52 -3.91 -3.71
C GLY A 178 6.49 -3.47 -5.16
N SER A 179 5.74 -4.18 -5.98
CA SER A 179 5.54 -3.81 -7.39
C SER A 179 4.19 -4.28 -7.89
N VAL A 180 3.64 -3.54 -8.84
CA VAL A 180 2.54 -3.96 -9.72
C VAL A 180 3.06 -3.77 -11.13
N GLU A 181 3.27 -4.88 -11.85
CA GLU A 181 3.85 -4.84 -13.20
C GLU A 181 2.99 -4.00 -14.16
N SER A 182 1.67 -4.21 -14.11
CA SER A 182 0.73 -3.44 -14.90
C SER A 182 -0.59 -3.27 -14.19
N PHE A 183 -1.15 -2.07 -14.25
CA PHE A 183 -2.55 -1.81 -13.95
C PHE A 183 -3.24 -1.13 -15.13
N THR A 184 -4.56 -1.23 -15.17
CA THR A 184 -5.46 -0.52 -16.07
C THR A 184 -6.66 -0.07 -15.26
N ALA A 185 -7.09 1.17 -15.45
CA ALA A 185 -8.31 1.70 -14.85
C ALA A 185 -9.16 2.40 -15.91
N ASN A 186 -10.42 1.99 -16.00
CA ASN A 186 -11.39 2.56 -16.92
C ASN A 186 -12.10 3.74 -16.26
N LEU A 187 -11.65 4.95 -16.60
CA LEU A 187 -12.19 6.17 -16.02
C LEU A 187 -13.62 6.44 -16.47
N ASP A 188 -14.05 5.88 -17.62
CA ASP A 188 -15.42 6.02 -18.11
C ASP A 188 -16.45 5.37 -17.19
N ASN A 189 -16.07 4.26 -16.54
CA ASN A 189 -16.94 3.53 -15.62
C ASN A 189 -16.68 3.94 -14.16
N LEU A 190 -15.45 4.35 -13.82
CA LEU A 190 -15.07 4.72 -12.44
C LEU A 190 -15.55 6.11 -12.00
N MET A 191 -15.74 7.05 -12.93
CA MET A 191 -16.03 8.44 -12.61
C MET A 191 -17.47 8.81 -12.96
N GLU A 192 -18.17 9.44 -12.02
CA GLU A 192 -19.49 10.01 -12.31
C GLU A 192 -19.43 11.01 -13.46
N SER A 193 -20.47 10.98 -14.30
CA SER A 193 -20.59 11.93 -15.41
C SER A 193 -20.63 13.36 -14.90
N GLY A 194 -19.68 14.19 -15.34
CA GLY A 194 -19.57 15.58 -14.90
C GLY A 194 -18.51 16.36 -15.65
N ASN A 195 -18.35 17.63 -15.30
CA ASN A 195 -17.38 18.52 -15.96
C ASN A 195 -15.94 18.01 -15.85
N ALA A 196 -15.58 17.37 -14.72
CA ALA A 196 -14.28 16.74 -14.52
C ALA A 196 -14.08 15.58 -15.50
N MET A 197 -15.07 14.68 -15.64
CA MET A 197 -14.96 13.56 -16.56
C MET A 197 -14.90 14.01 -18.02
N ALA A 198 -15.69 15.02 -18.40
CA ALA A 198 -15.63 15.60 -19.75
C ALA A 198 -14.24 16.19 -20.07
N ALA A 199 -13.56 16.78 -19.08
CA ALA A 199 -12.20 17.28 -19.22
C ALA A 199 -11.19 16.13 -19.38
N VAL A 200 -11.28 15.10 -18.54
CA VAL A 200 -10.43 13.90 -18.59
C VAL A 200 -10.54 13.18 -19.94
N LYS A 201 -11.77 13.00 -20.47
CA LYS A 201 -11.98 12.46 -21.83
C LYS A 201 -11.38 13.35 -22.92
N GLN A 202 -11.51 14.67 -22.80
CA GLN A 202 -10.92 15.62 -23.75
C GLN A 202 -9.38 15.62 -23.72
N LEU A 203 -8.77 15.25 -22.59
CA LEU A 203 -7.34 15.01 -22.46
C LEU A 203 -6.89 13.64 -23.01
N GLY A 204 -7.84 12.81 -23.44
CA GLY A 204 -7.60 11.49 -24.05
C GLY A 204 -7.48 10.34 -23.05
N TYR A 205 -7.93 10.52 -21.81
CA TYR A 205 -7.82 9.51 -20.75
C TYR A 205 -9.17 8.84 -20.43
N SER A 206 -9.72 8.05 -21.35
CA SER A 206 -10.85 7.16 -20.99
C SER A 206 -10.38 5.94 -20.22
N THR A 207 -9.16 5.49 -20.49
CA THR A 207 -8.49 4.41 -19.78
C THR A 207 -7.09 4.87 -19.46
N ILE A 208 -6.67 4.68 -18.21
CA ILE A 208 -5.28 4.87 -17.79
C ILE A 208 -4.66 3.49 -17.59
N SER A 209 -3.38 3.39 -17.94
CA SER A 209 -2.59 2.19 -17.68
C SER A 209 -1.22 2.60 -17.21
N GLY A 210 -0.54 1.71 -16.51
CA GLY A 210 0.69 2.07 -15.82
C GLY A 210 1.25 0.95 -14.98
N SER A 211 2.24 1.30 -14.17
CA SER A 211 2.89 0.41 -13.21
C SER A 211 3.13 1.14 -11.89
N ALA A 212 3.36 0.37 -10.83
CA ALA A 212 3.71 0.92 -9.54
C ALA A 212 4.87 0.13 -8.92
N GLU A 213 5.72 0.80 -8.16
CA GLU A 213 6.75 0.19 -7.34
C GLU A 213 6.88 0.95 -6.01
N MET A 214 7.29 0.23 -4.98
CA MET A 214 7.57 0.79 -3.66
C MET A 214 8.79 0.11 -3.04
N GLU A 215 9.57 0.88 -2.31
CA GLU A 215 10.71 0.44 -1.52
C GLU A 215 10.74 1.24 -0.22
N GLY A 216 11.13 0.58 0.87
CA GLY A 216 11.33 1.25 2.14
C GLY A 216 11.82 0.31 3.22
N ALA A 217 11.95 0.86 4.42
CA ALA A 217 12.43 0.13 5.58
C ALA A 217 11.72 0.57 6.85
N TRP A 218 11.75 -0.29 7.87
CA TRP A 218 11.24 -0.01 9.19
C TRP A 218 12.14 -0.63 10.24
N ARG A 219 12.50 0.17 11.26
CA ARG A 219 13.20 -0.29 12.45
C ARG A 219 12.28 -0.23 13.65
N ALA A 220 11.99 -1.37 14.25
CA ALA A 220 11.00 -1.48 15.32
C ALA A 220 11.43 -0.78 16.62
N SER A 221 12.73 -0.74 16.94
CA SER A 221 13.22 -0.19 18.22
C SER A 221 12.95 1.30 18.43
N ASP A 222 13.06 2.12 17.38
CA ASP A 222 12.78 3.56 17.42
C ASP A 222 11.67 4.00 16.46
N GLY A 223 11.07 3.03 15.75
CA GLY A 223 10.01 3.26 14.80
C GLY A 223 10.43 4.12 13.62
N LEU A 224 11.72 4.11 13.24
CA LEU A 224 12.18 4.78 12.02
C LEU A 224 11.62 4.04 10.81
N ALA A 225 10.67 4.65 10.12
CA ALA A 225 10.06 4.16 8.89
C ALA A 225 10.46 5.07 7.74
N SER A 226 11.06 4.48 6.70
CA SER A 226 11.36 5.15 5.45
C SER A 226 10.50 4.59 4.32
N LEU A 227 10.04 5.49 3.47
CA LEU A 227 9.54 5.20 2.14
C LEU A 227 10.57 5.77 1.18
N ASP A 228 11.50 4.93 0.75
CA ASP A 228 12.64 5.35 -0.08
C ASP A 228 12.16 5.71 -1.48
N THR A 229 11.19 4.97 -1.99
CA THR A 229 10.50 5.27 -3.24
C THR A 229 9.08 4.70 -3.19
N TYR A 230 8.12 5.50 -3.61
CA TYR A 230 6.80 5.06 -4.06
C TYR A 230 6.57 5.71 -5.41
N LYS A 231 6.68 4.91 -6.48
CA LYS A 231 6.66 5.40 -7.85
C LYS A 231 5.47 4.82 -8.58
N VAL A 232 4.63 5.68 -9.14
CA VAL A 232 3.51 5.32 -10.00
C VAL A 232 3.75 5.94 -11.37
N THR A 233 3.87 5.10 -12.39
CA THR A 233 4.04 5.53 -13.78
C THR A 233 2.71 5.36 -14.48
N VAL A 234 2.19 6.43 -15.08
CA VAL A 234 0.98 6.38 -15.91
C VAL A 234 1.37 6.64 -17.36
N GLU A 235 1.09 5.66 -18.22
CA GLU A 235 1.40 5.74 -19.64
C GLU A 235 0.76 6.98 -20.28
N ASN A 236 1.53 7.67 -21.12
CA ASN A 236 1.11 8.89 -21.79
C ASN A 236 0.64 10.00 -20.84
N ALA A 237 1.03 10.00 -19.56
CA ALA A 237 0.79 11.09 -18.63
C ALA A 237 2.09 11.54 -17.95
N GLY A 238 2.68 10.68 -17.12
CA GLY A 238 3.90 10.99 -16.38
C GLY A 238 4.15 10.00 -15.24
N THR A 239 5.21 10.26 -14.48
CA THR A 239 5.61 9.46 -13.32
C THR A 239 5.51 10.31 -12.06
N PHE A 240 4.82 9.79 -11.07
CA PHE A 240 4.76 10.37 -9.74
C PHE A 240 5.64 9.56 -8.79
N THR A 241 6.56 10.22 -8.11
CA THR A 241 7.45 9.62 -7.12
C THR A 241 7.27 10.33 -5.79
N LEU A 242 7.02 9.55 -4.74
CA LEU A 242 6.96 9.99 -3.36
C LEU A 242 8.07 9.30 -2.56
N SER A 243 8.75 10.04 -1.71
CA SER A 243 9.61 9.49 -0.66
C SER A 243 9.40 10.24 0.65
N GLY A 244 9.67 9.60 1.78
CA GLY A 244 9.51 10.23 3.08
C GLY A 244 10.08 9.39 4.21
N GLU A 245 10.30 10.03 5.35
CA GLU A 245 10.86 9.39 6.52
C GLU A 245 10.26 9.98 7.80
N ILE A 246 9.84 9.09 8.68
CA ILE A 246 9.29 9.41 10.00
C ILE A 246 9.93 8.50 11.06
N SER A 247 10.03 8.97 12.30
CA SER A 247 10.36 8.11 13.43
C SER A 247 9.31 8.19 14.53
N GLY A 248 9.32 7.23 15.45
CA GLY A 248 8.27 7.05 16.46
C GLY A 248 7.09 6.19 15.99
N TYR A 249 7.17 5.61 14.78
CA TYR A 249 6.21 4.63 14.27
C TYR A 249 6.53 3.24 14.85
N THR A 250 6.53 3.10 16.17
CA THR A 250 6.92 1.86 16.87
C THR A 250 5.81 0.80 16.81
N PRO A 251 6.06 -0.47 17.14
CA PRO A 251 5.00 -1.48 17.20
C PRO A 251 3.88 -1.10 18.17
N GLU A 252 4.18 -0.43 19.29
CA GLU A 252 3.17 0.09 20.22
C GLU A 252 2.32 1.18 19.58
N PHE A 253 2.94 2.06 18.79
CA PHE A 253 2.22 3.08 18.03
C PHE A 253 1.27 2.43 17.00
N VAL A 254 1.76 1.46 16.22
CA VAL A 254 0.96 0.73 15.22
C VAL A 254 -0.24 0.05 15.88
N LYS A 255 -0.01 -0.68 16.98
CA LYS A 255 -1.07 -1.33 17.75
C LYS A 255 -2.11 -0.32 18.23
N ALA A 256 -1.68 0.79 18.83
CA ALA A 256 -2.59 1.82 19.32
C ALA A 256 -3.38 2.49 18.19
N LEU A 257 -2.77 2.67 17.02
CA LEU A 257 -3.44 3.18 15.83
C LEU A 257 -4.51 2.21 15.32
N THR A 258 -4.19 0.91 15.17
CA THR A 258 -5.15 -0.12 14.73
C THR A 258 -6.32 -0.27 15.70
N GLU A 259 -6.07 -0.26 17.01
CA GLU A 259 -7.15 -0.28 18.01
C GLU A 259 -8.04 0.96 17.94
N MET A 260 -7.47 2.11 17.58
CA MET A 260 -8.21 3.37 17.43
C MET A 260 -9.06 3.37 16.15
N THR A 261 -8.51 2.94 15.01
CA THR A 261 -9.23 2.89 13.73
C THR A 261 -10.39 1.90 13.79
N SER A 262 -10.18 0.72 14.38
CA SER A 262 -11.25 -0.29 14.58
C SER A 262 -12.41 0.28 15.41
N LYS A 263 -12.11 1.01 16.49
CA LYS A 263 -13.14 1.67 17.30
C LYS A 263 -13.90 2.76 16.54
N MET A 264 -13.25 3.44 15.58
CA MET A 264 -13.87 4.50 14.77
C MET A 264 -14.89 3.93 13.77
N GLN A 265 -14.60 2.79 13.15
CA GLN A 265 -15.53 2.10 12.25
C GLN A 265 -16.79 1.64 13.01
N SER A 266 -16.65 1.25 14.28
CA SER A 266 -17.75 0.77 15.13
C SER A 266 -18.65 1.86 15.76
N GLY A 267 -18.34 3.16 15.63
CA GLY A 267 -19.14 4.25 16.21
C GLY A 267 -18.51 5.65 16.19
N GLY A 268 -19.37 6.68 16.07
CA GLY A 268 -19.02 8.05 15.69
C GLY A 268 -18.07 8.86 16.59
N GLU A 269 -17.63 10.01 16.05
CA GLU A 269 -16.61 10.90 16.61
C GLU A 269 -16.84 11.24 18.09
N ASN A 270 -15.90 10.84 18.94
CA ASN A 270 -15.88 11.18 20.37
C ASN A 270 -14.70 12.13 20.65
N PRO A 271 -14.90 13.25 21.38
CA PRO A 271 -13.81 14.13 21.82
C PRO A 271 -12.61 13.42 22.50
N MET A 272 -12.84 12.27 23.14
CA MET A 272 -11.77 11.44 23.71
C MET A 272 -10.86 10.81 22.64
N GLN A 273 -11.38 10.50 21.45
CA GLN A 273 -10.61 9.98 20.32
C GLN A 273 -9.65 11.04 19.78
N GLY A 274 -10.11 12.29 19.67
CA GLY A 274 -9.25 13.41 19.27
C GLY A 274 -8.07 13.59 20.21
N MET A 275 -8.28 13.44 21.53
CA MET A 275 -7.20 13.49 22.51
C MET A 275 -6.24 12.30 22.43
N ALA A 276 -6.75 11.09 22.14
CA ALA A 276 -5.91 9.91 21.92
C ALA A 276 -5.02 10.09 20.68
N MET A 277 -5.58 10.59 19.57
CA MET A 277 -4.82 10.87 18.35
C MET A 277 -3.72 11.90 18.59
N LEU A 278 -4.00 12.96 19.35
CA LEU A 278 -2.99 13.94 19.71
C LEU A 278 -1.85 13.33 20.53
N GLY A 279 -2.17 12.38 21.43
CA GLY A 279 -1.16 11.64 22.19
C GLY A 279 -0.29 10.73 21.32
N LEU A 280 -0.87 10.11 20.28
CA LEU A 280 -0.12 9.33 19.29
C LEU A 280 0.78 10.23 18.44
N MET A 281 0.26 11.33 17.91
CA MET A 281 1.02 12.29 17.10
C MET A 281 2.24 12.87 17.84
N GLN A 282 2.18 12.98 19.18
CA GLN A 282 3.31 13.45 19.99
C GLN A 282 4.54 12.53 19.94
N GLN A 283 4.37 11.26 19.57
CA GLN A 283 5.46 10.29 19.48
C GLN A 283 6.22 10.42 18.16
N LEU A 284 5.62 11.06 17.16
CA LEU A 284 6.16 11.13 15.81
C LEU A 284 7.14 12.27 15.62
N ASN A 285 8.20 11.99 14.86
CA ASN A 285 9.12 12.98 14.34
C ASN A 285 9.15 12.89 12.82
N PHE A 286 9.13 14.06 12.18
CA PHE A 286 9.22 14.21 10.74
C PHE A 286 10.67 14.42 10.34
N HIS A 287 11.20 13.56 9.45
CA HIS A 287 12.56 13.68 8.93
C HIS A 287 12.57 14.28 7.54
N GLY A 288 11.61 13.91 6.70
CA GLY A 288 11.44 14.54 5.40
C GLY A 288 10.32 13.96 4.55
N LEU A 289 9.98 14.69 3.49
CA LEU A 289 9.05 14.29 2.44
C LEU A 289 9.53 14.87 1.10
N SER A 290 9.50 14.09 0.04
CA SER A 290 9.74 14.56 -1.32
C SER A 290 8.66 14.05 -2.25
N LEU A 291 8.13 14.97 -3.06
CA LEU A 291 7.15 14.71 -4.10
C LEU A 291 7.77 15.15 -5.42
N ARG A 292 7.88 14.23 -6.37
CA ARG A 292 8.41 14.49 -7.71
C ARG A 292 7.40 14.06 -8.76
N PHE A 293 7.16 14.93 -9.73
CA PHE A 293 6.43 14.59 -10.94
C PHE A 293 7.36 14.72 -12.14
N GLU A 294 7.44 13.68 -12.96
CA GLU A 294 8.16 13.64 -14.23
C GLU A 294 7.14 13.61 -15.36
N ASP A 295 7.11 14.65 -16.19
CA ASP A 295 6.13 14.77 -17.26
C ASP A 295 6.51 13.88 -18.45
N ALA A 296 5.54 13.11 -18.94
CA ALA A 296 5.67 12.42 -20.21
C ALA A 296 4.85 13.10 -21.31
N SER A 297 3.61 13.51 -20.99
CA SER A 297 2.82 14.37 -21.89
C SER A 297 1.65 15.10 -21.21
N LEU A 298 1.41 14.87 -19.92
CA LEU A 298 0.21 15.36 -19.22
C LEU A 298 0.18 16.90 -19.19
N THR A 299 1.31 17.53 -18.88
CA THR A 299 1.42 18.98 -18.73
C THR A 299 1.11 19.69 -20.04
N GLY A 300 1.69 19.22 -21.15
CA GLY A 300 1.38 19.74 -22.48
C GLY A 300 -0.11 19.65 -22.82
N LYS A 301 -0.72 18.47 -22.61
CA LYS A 301 -2.16 18.25 -22.83
C LYS A 301 -3.04 19.19 -21.98
N LEU A 302 -2.68 19.38 -20.71
CA LEU A 302 -3.41 20.28 -19.81
C LEU A 302 -3.31 21.74 -20.26
N LEU A 303 -2.13 22.20 -20.66
CA LEU A 303 -1.94 23.57 -21.16
C LEU A 303 -2.74 23.81 -22.46
N GLU A 304 -2.73 22.84 -23.39
CA GLU A 304 -3.54 22.89 -24.61
C GLU A 304 -5.04 22.91 -24.31
N PHE A 305 -5.48 22.07 -23.39
CA PHE A 305 -6.88 22.00 -22.97
C PHE A 305 -7.35 23.35 -22.42
N VAL A 306 -6.63 23.94 -21.45
CA VAL A 306 -7.01 25.24 -20.87
C VAL A 306 -6.96 26.34 -21.91
N ALA A 307 -5.92 26.37 -22.75
CA ALA A 307 -5.80 27.35 -23.83
C ALA A 307 -6.99 27.29 -24.80
N SER A 308 -7.43 26.08 -25.17
CA SER A 308 -8.58 25.87 -26.05
C SER A 308 -9.89 26.42 -25.47
N LYS A 309 -10.09 26.31 -24.14
CA LYS A 309 -11.26 26.87 -23.45
C LYS A 309 -11.26 28.39 -23.43
N GLN A 310 -10.07 28.99 -23.40
CA GLN A 310 -9.90 30.45 -23.38
C GLN A 310 -9.79 31.08 -24.78
N GLY A 311 -9.74 30.26 -25.84
CA GLY A 311 -9.48 30.75 -27.20
C GLY A 311 -8.06 31.31 -27.40
N GLY A 312 -7.11 30.89 -26.57
CA GLY A 312 -5.72 31.35 -26.54
C GLY A 312 -4.72 30.25 -26.93
N LYS A 313 -3.44 30.50 -26.63
CA LYS A 313 -2.35 29.52 -26.83
C LYS A 313 -1.85 28.99 -25.47
N PRO A 314 -1.22 27.80 -25.41
CA PRO A 314 -0.58 27.27 -24.20
C PRO A 314 0.34 28.29 -23.51
N ALA A 315 1.15 29.01 -24.29
CA ALA A 315 2.05 30.06 -23.77
C ALA A 315 1.32 31.21 -23.05
N ASP A 316 0.06 31.50 -23.40
CA ASP A 316 -0.75 32.50 -22.69
C ASP A 316 -1.22 31.98 -21.33
N VAL A 317 -1.46 30.67 -21.22
CA VAL A 317 -1.80 30.00 -19.95
C VAL A 317 -0.59 30.00 -19.02
N VAL A 318 0.62 29.72 -19.54
CA VAL A 318 1.86 29.78 -18.76
C VAL A 318 2.08 31.19 -18.19
N LYS A 319 1.94 32.24 -19.02
CA LYS A 319 2.05 33.64 -18.56
C LYS A 319 1.01 34.01 -17.51
N GLN A 320 -0.20 33.45 -17.60
CA GLN A 320 -1.22 33.65 -16.56
C GLN A 320 -0.81 32.98 -15.24
N ALA A 321 -0.30 31.75 -15.30
CA ALA A 321 0.19 31.03 -14.13
C ALA A 321 1.35 31.79 -13.46
N GLU A 322 2.32 32.28 -14.23
CA GLU A 322 3.43 33.14 -13.77
C GLU A 322 2.94 34.35 -12.96
N ALA A 323 1.81 34.96 -13.37
CA ALA A 323 1.24 36.12 -12.70
C ALA A 323 0.39 35.76 -11.47
N ILE A 324 -0.37 34.65 -11.53
CA ILE A 324 -1.36 34.29 -10.50
C ILE A 324 -0.74 33.51 -9.35
N ILE A 325 0.20 32.59 -9.62
CA ILE A 325 0.79 31.72 -8.59
C ILE A 325 1.37 32.53 -7.44
N PRO A 326 2.23 33.54 -7.65
CA PRO A 326 2.78 34.34 -6.55
C PRO A 326 1.68 34.96 -5.69
N LEU A 327 0.61 35.47 -6.31
CA LEU A 327 -0.49 36.13 -5.59
C LEU A 327 -1.25 35.16 -4.68
N GLN A 328 -1.38 33.90 -5.08
CA GLN A 328 -2.08 32.88 -4.31
C GLN A 328 -1.23 32.31 -3.16
N VAL A 329 0.07 32.13 -3.38
CA VAL A 329 0.93 31.45 -2.40
C VAL A 329 1.67 32.39 -1.44
N SER A 330 1.84 33.68 -1.81
CA SER A 330 2.54 34.68 -0.99
C SER A 330 2.08 34.76 0.47
N PRO A 331 0.76 34.72 0.78
CA PRO A 331 0.29 34.79 2.17
C PRO A 331 0.74 33.63 3.05
N TYR A 332 1.17 32.51 2.44
CA TYR A 332 1.51 31.27 3.15
C TYR A 332 3.01 31.00 3.18
N LEU A 333 3.71 31.31 2.08
CA LEU A 333 5.09 30.87 1.89
C LEU A 333 6.14 31.91 2.30
N GLY A 334 5.77 33.19 2.39
CA GLY A 334 6.73 34.28 2.53
C GLY A 334 7.50 34.55 1.22
N PRO A 335 8.31 35.63 1.17
CA PRO A 335 8.87 36.15 -0.07
C PRO A 335 9.87 35.20 -0.75
N ASP A 336 10.74 34.55 0.03
CA ASP A 336 11.82 33.71 -0.53
C ASP A 336 11.28 32.43 -1.17
N MET A 337 10.45 31.68 -0.42
CA MET A 337 9.85 30.44 -0.91
C MET A 337 8.83 30.70 -2.03
N THR A 338 8.10 31.84 -1.98
CA THR A 338 7.22 32.23 -3.10
C THR A 338 8.01 32.40 -4.39
N ARG A 339 9.17 33.07 -4.33
CA ARG A 339 10.04 33.25 -5.50
C ARG A 339 10.54 31.90 -6.02
N GLU A 340 11.05 31.04 -5.14
CA GLU A 340 11.55 29.71 -5.50
C GLU A 340 10.46 28.84 -6.16
N LEU A 341 9.28 28.76 -5.54
CA LEU A 341 8.15 28.00 -6.11
C LEU A 341 7.72 28.56 -7.46
N THR A 342 7.63 29.89 -7.58
CA THR A 342 7.23 30.53 -8.85
C THR A 342 8.25 30.23 -9.94
N GLU A 343 9.55 30.31 -9.64
CA GLU A 343 10.63 30.02 -10.57
C GLU A 343 10.60 28.55 -11.01
N ALA A 344 10.43 27.61 -10.07
CA ALA A 344 10.31 26.19 -10.36
C ALA A 344 9.10 25.87 -11.24
N VAL A 345 7.90 26.34 -10.86
CA VAL A 345 6.68 26.09 -11.65
C VAL A 345 6.78 26.73 -13.03
N THR A 346 7.32 27.94 -13.13
CA THR A 346 7.50 28.62 -14.42
C THR A 346 8.46 27.87 -15.33
N THR A 347 9.58 27.40 -14.77
CA THR A 347 10.57 26.60 -15.50
C THR A 347 9.94 25.31 -16.02
N PHE A 348 9.23 24.59 -15.15
CA PHE A 348 8.52 23.37 -15.50
C PHE A 348 7.44 23.59 -16.57
N LEU A 349 6.61 24.62 -16.44
CA LEU A 349 5.53 24.88 -17.41
C LEU A 349 6.05 25.32 -18.79
N ASN A 350 7.22 25.96 -18.86
CA ASN A 350 7.84 26.38 -20.12
C ASN A 350 8.56 25.23 -20.84
N ASP A 351 9.19 24.33 -20.08
CA ASP A 351 9.87 23.13 -20.59
C ASP A 351 9.59 21.94 -19.65
N PRO A 352 8.43 21.25 -19.82
CA PRO A 352 8.03 20.19 -18.90
C PRO A 352 8.97 19.00 -18.96
N GLN A 353 9.72 18.79 -17.87
CA GLN A 353 10.52 17.58 -17.68
C GLN A 353 10.23 16.99 -16.31
N ASN A 354 10.58 17.71 -15.23
CA ASN A 354 10.25 17.30 -13.88
C ASN A 354 10.08 18.49 -12.94
N ILE A 355 9.31 18.29 -11.88
CA ILE A 355 9.19 19.23 -10.77
C ILE A 355 9.20 18.45 -9.45
N THR A 356 9.95 18.95 -8.48
CA THR A 356 10.10 18.37 -7.15
C THR A 356 9.74 19.41 -6.10
N ILE A 357 8.84 19.03 -5.19
CA ILE A 357 8.54 19.76 -3.96
C ILE A 357 9.02 18.90 -2.79
N ALA A 358 9.85 19.45 -1.92
CA ALA A 358 10.40 18.70 -0.80
C ALA A 358 10.32 19.50 0.50
N ALA A 359 10.04 18.81 1.60
CA ALA A 359 10.16 19.32 2.96
C ALA A 359 11.28 18.52 3.65
N GLN A 360 12.41 19.18 3.88
CA GLN A 360 13.61 18.59 4.47
C GLN A 360 14.11 19.49 5.61
N PRO A 361 13.62 19.31 6.86
CA PRO A 361 14.11 20.06 8.01
C PRO A 361 15.60 19.77 8.27
N GLU A 362 16.34 20.73 8.84
CA GLU A 362 17.76 20.56 9.17
C GLU A 362 18.02 19.47 10.21
N SER A 363 17.00 19.11 10.98
CA SER A 363 17.02 18.04 11.98
C SER A 363 15.60 17.49 12.15
N PRO A 364 15.44 16.24 12.63
CA PRO A 364 14.12 15.64 12.81
C PRO A 364 13.21 16.54 13.64
N ALA A 365 12.05 16.89 13.09
CA ALA A 365 11.13 17.85 13.67
C ALA A 365 9.99 17.12 14.39
N PRO A 366 9.79 17.31 15.71
CA PRO A 366 8.64 16.76 16.40
C PRO A 366 7.34 17.27 15.77
N PHE A 367 6.37 16.38 15.55
CA PHE A 367 5.09 16.77 14.95
C PHE A 367 4.36 17.87 15.75
N THR A 368 4.52 17.88 17.07
CA THR A 368 4.00 18.96 17.94
C THR A 368 4.58 20.33 17.60
N MET A 369 5.87 20.40 17.25
CA MET A 369 6.54 21.61 16.83
C MET A 369 6.00 22.08 15.48
N ILE A 370 5.78 21.15 14.54
CA ILE A 370 5.18 21.42 13.22
C ILE A 370 3.76 21.98 13.40
N MET A 371 2.93 21.35 14.23
CA MET A 371 1.58 21.84 14.55
C MET A 371 1.60 23.23 15.18
N GLY A 372 2.50 23.46 16.14
CA GLY A 372 2.68 24.77 16.77
C GLY A 372 3.07 25.85 15.76
N ALA A 373 3.96 25.53 14.83
CA ALA A 373 4.35 26.44 13.75
C ALA A 373 3.19 26.75 12.80
N ALA A 374 2.41 25.73 12.42
CA ALA A 374 1.23 25.88 11.57
C ALA A 374 0.17 26.82 12.20
N MET A 375 -0.02 26.75 13.53
CA MET A 375 -0.93 27.63 14.26
C MET A 375 -0.36 29.05 14.44
N GLY A 376 0.96 29.19 14.57
CA GLY A 376 1.62 30.47 14.83
C GLY A 376 1.75 31.33 13.57
N SER A 377 2.34 30.78 12.51
CA SER A 377 2.39 31.44 11.19
C SER A 377 2.79 30.45 10.10
N PRO A 378 2.11 30.47 8.94
CA PRO A 378 2.48 29.64 7.78
C PRO A 378 3.94 29.80 7.33
N GLU A 379 4.49 31.03 7.39
CA GLU A 379 5.88 31.29 6.98
C GLU A 379 6.91 30.59 7.89
N LEU A 380 6.67 30.57 9.22
CA LEU A 380 7.54 29.84 10.14
C LEU A 380 7.51 28.33 9.88
N LEU A 381 6.33 27.77 9.60
CA LEU A 381 6.19 26.37 9.22
C LEU A 381 7.05 26.04 8.00
N VAL A 382 6.96 26.84 6.94
CA VAL A 382 7.72 26.68 5.69
C VAL A 382 9.23 26.65 5.95
N LYS A 383 9.74 27.56 6.78
CA LYS A 383 11.15 27.59 7.17
C LYS A 383 11.55 26.37 8.00
N GLN A 384 10.70 25.98 8.95
CA GLN A 384 11.01 24.90 9.89
C GLN A 384 11.04 23.53 9.22
N ILE A 385 10.15 23.27 8.27
CA ILE A 385 10.12 22.00 7.52
C ILE A 385 11.12 22.00 6.35
N GLY A 386 11.87 23.08 6.14
CA GLY A 386 12.79 23.21 5.02
C GLY A 386 12.12 22.99 3.66
N LEU A 387 10.99 23.66 3.43
CA LEU A 387 10.26 23.54 2.17
C LEU A 387 11.12 24.08 1.01
N SER A 388 11.15 23.36 -0.11
CA SER A 388 11.85 23.73 -1.34
C SER A 388 11.09 23.27 -2.58
N ALA A 389 11.37 23.92 -3.70
CA ALA A 389 10.78 23.64 -5.01
C ALA A 389 11.83 23.74 -6.11
N LYS A 390 11.97 22.68 -6.91
CA LYS A 390 12.95 22.60 -8.01
C LYS A 390 12.27 22.07 -9.26
N ALA A 391 12.73 22.51 -10.41
CA ALA A 391 12.28 22.00 -11.70
C ALA A 391 13.47 21.70 -12.61
N ASN A 392 13.32 20.67 -13.43
CA ASN A 392 14.29 20.20 -14.42
C ASN A 392 15.66 19.90 -13.80
N GLN A 393 15.65 19.23 -12.63
CA GLN A 393 16.84 18.87 -11.83
C GLN A 393 16.83 17.42 -11.35
#